data_AF-A0A8B2P006-F1
#
_entry.id   AF-A0A8B2P006-F1
#
_cell.length_a   1.000
_cell.length_b   1.000
_cell.length_c   1.000
_cell.angle_alpha   90.00
_cell.angle_beta   90.00
_cell.angle_gamma   90.00
#
_symmetry.space_group_name_H-M   'P 1'
#
loop_
_entity.id
_entity.type
_entity.pdbx_description
1 polymer ?
#
loop_
_entity_poly.entity_id
_entity_poly.type
_entity_poly.pdbx_seq_one_letter_code
_entity_poly.pdbx_strand_id
1 'polypeptide(L)'
;MTMTPTRPRTSDDVVDAVRDVLANRLACRHMARFGPDASLGTDLALDSLMTMNLLLHLEKDHGLVAPEKAITTRAAETVGEFAALFLEEDEDEKAAPVTISALSAPHEADRREGVHGEDYYKVKVHCFISCIADAVMRAPGLDERPLFFGVWDAPFVTGDGSVIRYHEPGMEQDFFREWAERLYGLRIVSWYDAHRSIDDNLATMRDLIARRTEAEDVMVMLDMVRLPERENLLNKDPFPHFVLLERTDDPETLLMRDVDYRWEGPMARERVEDAIRQPSVEGGYIVDRSATRAPSPDDIAAYFEASFHPRSNPLFDALRTVVAAHVRPGGDLAALEDAVADFPLLLVRKYAYEHGFAFFWRALQRDTASFMAWCDEIEALVRGARSLNFELLKLSRSADPASVGAVNDAIERLDRQERAIKDGLAEAFAAWQRSVGPLGDGIR
;
A
#
# COMPACT_ATOMS: atom_id res chain seq x y z
N MET A 1 -24.18 7.71 30.30
CA MET A 1 -23.26 7.31 31.40
C MET A 1 -21.92 7.03 30.75
N THR A 2 -20.96 7.94 30.90
CA THR A 2 -19.57 7.71 30.49
C THR A 2 -18.99 6.65 31.41
N MET A 3 -18.72 5.46 30.88
CA MET A 3 -17.98 4.44 31.63
C MET A 3 -16.57 4.98 31.88
N THR A 4 -16.12 4.91 33.14
CA THR A 4 -14.75 5.25 33.49
C THR A 4 -13.81 4.24 32.81
N PRO A 5 -12.77 4.68 32.08
CA PRO A 5 -11.84 3.75 31.44
C PRO A 5 -11.25 2.81 32.49
N THR A 6 -11.39 1.51 32.26
CA THR A 6 -10.93 0.46 33.17
C THR A 6 -9.84 -0.32 32.47
N ARG A 7 -8.64 -0.30 33.04
CA ARG A 7 -7.54 -1.16 32.57
C ARG A 7 -7.98 -2.62 32.74
N PRO A 8 -7.82 -3.48 31.73
CA PRO A 8 -8.17 -4.90 31.84
C PRO A 8 -7.35 -5.54 32.96
N ARG A 9 -7.97 -6.48 33.69
CA ARG A 9 -7.31 -7.13 34.84
C ARG A 9 -6.53 -8.37 34.44
N THR A 10 -6.90 -9.00 33.32
CA THR A 10 -6.25 -10.20 32.76
C THR A 10 -6.38 -10.25 31.23
N SER A 11 -5.60 -11.12 30.58
CA SER A 11 -5.70 -11.36 29.12
C SER A 11 -7.05 -11.97 28.75
N ASP A 12 -7.56 -12.86 29.59
CA ASP A 12 -8.86 -13.51 29.39
C ASP A 12 -10.00 -12.49 29.33
N ASP A 13 -9.96 -11.44 30.16
CA ASP A 13 -10.96 -10.36 30.11
C ASP A 13 -10.98 -9.65 28.75
N VAL A 14 -9.80 -9.45 28.14
CA VAL A 14 -9.67 -8.81 26.84
C VAL A 14 -10.14 -9.76 25.74
N VAL A 15 -9.78 -11.05 25.80
CA VAL A 15 -10.23 -12.07 24.86
C VAL A 15 -11.76 -12.20 24.88
N ASP A 16 -12.39 -12.16 26.05
CA ASP A 16 -13.84 -12.22 26.18
C ASP A 16 -14.53 -10.95 25.63
N ALA A 17 -13.95 -9.77 25.86
CA ALA A 17 -14.43 -8.54 25.24
C ALA A 17 -14.29 -8.59 23.71
N VAL A 18 -13.17 -9.09 23.18
CA VAL A 18 -12.98 -9.30 21.74
C VAL A 18 -14.03 -10.26 21.19
N ARG A 19 -14.30 -11.37 21.88
CA ARG A 19 -15.33 -12.34 21.50
C ARG A 19 -16.71 -11.68 21.41
N ASP A 20 -17.08 -10.88 22.41
CA ASP A 20 -18.37 -10.18 22.46
C ASP A 20 -18.52 -9.19 21.30
N VAL A 21 -17.52 -8.33 21.08
CA VAL A 21 -17.52 -7.37 19.98
C VAL A 21 -17.61 -8.07 18.63
N LEU A 22 -16.78 -9.10 18.40
CA LEU A 22 -16.78 -9.83 17.13
C LEU A 22 -18.11 -10.53 16.87
N ALA A 23 -18.70 -11.18 17.87
CA ALA A 23 -19.97 -11.88 17.72
C ALA A 23 -21.17 -10.93 17.57
N ASN A 24 -21.23 -9.89 18.40
CA ASN A 24 -22.45 -9.12 18.61
C ASN A 24 -22.45 -7.72 17.98
N ARG A 25 -21.26 -7.14 17.70
CA ARG A 25 -21.14 -5.82 17.05
C ARG A 25 -20.73 -5.94 15.60
N LEU A 26 -19.66 -6.68 15.33
CA LEU A 26 -19.11 -6.84 13.98
C LEU A 26 -19.74 -8.00 13.21
N ALA A 27 -20.56 -8.83 13.88
CA ALA A 27 -21.23 -9.98 13.29
C ALA A 27 -20.27 -10.89 12.48
N CYS A 28 -19.08 -11.14 13.05
CA CYS A 28 -18.05 -11.95 12.43
C CYS A 28 -18.60 -13.34 12.10
N ARG A 29 -18.45 -13.76 10.84
CA ARG A 29 -19.03 -15.02 10.34
C ARG A 29 -18.21 -16.25 10.75
N HIS A 30 -16.97 -16.05 11.20
CA HIS A 30 -16.01 -17.11 11.47
C HIS A 30 -15.84 -17.41 12.96
N MET A 31 -16.81 -17.05 13.80
CA MET A 31 -16.77 -17.27 15.25
C MET A 31 -16.58 -18.73 15.67
N ALA A 32 -16.89 -19.70 14.80
CA ALA A 32 -16.61 -21.12 15.06
C ALA A 32 -15.11 -21.44 15.23
N ARG A 33 -14.23 -20.61 14.65
CA ARG A 33 -12.76 -20.74 14.75
C ARG A 33 -12.17 -19.87 15.87
N PHE A 34 -13.00 -19.13 16.61
CA PHE A 34 -12.50 -18.17 17.60
C PHE A 34 -11.88 -18.88 18.82
N GLY A 35 -10.66 -18.47 19.14
CA GLY A 35 -9.91 -18.83 20.34
C GLY A 35 -8.66 -17.96 20.47
N PRO A 36 -7.90 -18.06 21.58
CA PRO A 36 -6.68 -17.28 21.78
C PRO A 36 -5.65 -17.48 20.66
N ASP A 37 -5.53 -18.71 20.15
CA ASP A 37 -4.58 -19.04 19.08
C ASP A 37 -5.13 -18.74 17.67
N ALA A 38 -6.37 -18.27 17.57
CA ALA A 38 -6.98 -18.00 16.27
C ALA A 38 -6.31 -16.79 15.61
N SER A 39 -5.90 -16.95 14.36
CA SER A 39 -5.36 -15.87 13.54
C SER A 39 -6.45 -14.82 13.27
N LEU A 40 -6.16 -13.56 13.58
CA LEU A 40 -7.06 -12.43 13.28
C LEU A 40 -7.36 -12.36 11.78
N GLY A 41 -6.34 -12.52 10.93
CA GLY A 41 -6.48 -12.50 9.48
C GLY A 41 -7.06 -13.81 8.94
N THR A 42 -6.43 -14.95 9.22
CA THR A 42 -6.72 -16.22 8.51
C THR A 42 -7.92 -16.97 9.10
N ASP A 43 -8.06 -17.02 10.43
CA ASP A 43 -9.16 -17.74 11.07
C ASP A 43 -10.43 -16.88 11.17
N LEU A 44 -10.26 -15.57 11.42
CA LEU A 44 -11.36 -14.65 11.70
C LEU A 44 -11.68 -13.69 10.55
N ALA A 45 -10.87 -13.67 9.48
CA ALA A 45 -11.04 -12.79 8.31
C ALA A 45 -11.12 -11.30 8.66
N LEU A 46 -10.36 -10.86 9.67
CA LEU A 46 -10.28 -9.46 10.08
C LEU A 46 -9.21 -8.74 9.26
N ASP A 47 -9.64 -7.72 8.53
CA ASP A 47 -8.73 -6.76 7.91
C ASP A 47 -8.40 -5.60 8.86
N SER A 48 -7.61 -4.64 8.38
CA SER A 48 -7.22 -3.47 9.17
C SER A 48 -8.41 -2.57 9.55
N LEU A 49 -9.46 -2.49 8.72
CA LEU A 49 -10.66 -1.71 9.01
C LEU A 49 -11.49 -2.39 10.12
N MET A 50 -11.72 -3.70 10.01
CA MET A 50 -12.40 -4.51 11.00
C MET A 50 -11.64 -4.50 12.34
N THR A 51 -10.30 -4.52 12.29
CA THR A 51 -9.45 -4.41 13.49
C THR A 51 -9.58 -3.03 14.14
N MET A 52 -9.57 -1.94 13.37
CA MET A 52 -9.84 -0.59 13.91
C MET A 52 -11.24 -0.50 14.53
N ASN A 53 -12.24 -1.09 13.87
CA ASN A 53 -13.60 -1.13 14.36
C ASN A 53 -13.74 -1.94 15.65
N LEU A 54 -13.01 -3.05 15.76
CA LEU A 54 -12.89 -3.83 16.98
C LEU A 54 -12.33 -2.96 18.12
N LEU A 55 -11.21 -2.26 17.90
CA LEU A 55 -10.60 -1.36 18.89
C LEU A 55 -11.57 -0.27 19.38
N LEU A 56 -12.31 0.36 18.47
CA LEU A 56 -13.30 1.38 18.82
C LEU A 56 -14.44 0.82 19.68
N HIS A 57 -14.90 -0.39 19.38
CA HIS A 57 -15.93 -1.05 20.19
C HIS A 57 -15.40 -1.52 21.55
N LEU A 58 -14.16 -1.99 21.63
CA LEU A 58 -13.52 -2.31 22.90
C LEU A 58 -13.41 -1.06 23.78
N GLU A 59 -13.05 0.09 23.22
CA GLU A 59 -12.97 1.35 23.95
C GLU A 59 -14.37 1.84 24.39
N LYS A 60 -15.35 1.80 23.49
CA LYS A 60 -16.70 2.31 23.72
C LYS A 60 -17.57 1.42 24.61
N ASP A 61 -17.62 0.13 24.32
CA ASP A 61 -18.53 -0.84 24.94
C ASP A 61 -17.91 -1.51 26.18
N HIS A 62 -16.57 -1.63 26.24
CA HIS A 62 -15.86 -2.33 27.32
C HIS A 62 -14.92 -1.41 28.14
N GLY A 63 -14.76 -0.14 27.76
CA GLY A 63 -13.89 0.81 28.46
C GLY A 63 -12.40 0.49 28.35
N LEU A 64 -12.01 -0.33 27.36
CA LEU A 64 -10.64 -0.75 27.09
C LEU A 64 -9.99 0.27 26.14
N VAL A 65 -9.15 1.15 26.69
CA VAL A 65 -8.40 2.12 25.89
C VAL A 65 -7.50 1.37 24.91
N ALA A 66 -7.64 1.66 23.63
CA ALA A 66 -6.86 1.02 22.58
C ALA A 66 -5.37 1.42 22.72
N PRO A 67 -4.44 0.48 22.94
CA PRO A 67 -3.03 0.78 23.07
C PRO A 67 -2.45 1.19 21.71
N GLU A 68 -1.46 2.08 21.70
CA GLU A 68 -0.87 2.61 20.45
C GLU A 68 -0.31 1.48 19.58
N LYS A 69 0.30 0.46 20.18
CA LYS A 69 0.79 -0.72 19.46
C LYS A 69 -0.33 -1.46 18.72
N ALA A 70 -1.53 -1.61 19.29
CA ALA A 70 -2.64 -2.29 18.62
C ALA A 70 -3.23 -1.46 17.46
N ILE A 71 -3.11 -0.14 17.53
CA ILE A 71 -3.54 0.79 16.48
C ILE A 71 -2.54 0.81 15.32
N THR A 72 -1.25 0.85 15.64
CA THR A 72 -0.17 1.15 14.68
C THR A 72 0.44 -0.08 14.04
N THR A 73 0.44 -1.22 14.74
CA THR A 73 1.11 -2.43 14.28
C THR A 73 0.11 -3.48 13.80
N ARG A 74 0.57 -4.35 12.88
CA ARG A 74 -0.03 -5.68 12.66
C ARG A 74 0.59 -6.73 13.59
N ALA A 75 1.18 -6.33 14.72
CA ALA A 75 2.06 -7.19 15.51
C ALA A 75 1.35 -8.39 16.15
N ALA A 76 0.03 -8.34 16.29
CA ALA A 76 -0.75 -9.48 16.71
C ALA A 76 -1.23 -10.27 15.49
N GLU A 77 -0.70 -11.48 15.33
CA GLU A 77 -1.23 -12.44 14.36
C GLU A 77 -2.45 -13.14 14.94
N THR A 78 -2.46 -13.37 16.26
CA THR A 78 -3.52 -14.10 16.97
C THR A 78 -4.34 -13.24 17.93
N VAL A 79 -5.52 -13.73 18.32
CA VAL A 79 -6.37 -13.09 19.35
C VAL A 79 -5.64 -12.93 20.69
N GLY A 80 -4.83 -13.91 21.08
CA GLY A 80 -4.08 -13.92 22.34
C GLY A 80 -2.96 -12.87 22.35
N GLU A 81 -2.22 -12.75 21.26
CA GLU A 81 -1.23 -11.68 21.09
C GLU A 81 -1.89 -10.30 21.08
N PHE A 82 -3.04 -10.18 20.41
CA PHE A 82 -3.80 -8.93 20.40
C PHE A 82 -4.27 -8.54 21.80
N ALA A 83 -4.74 -9.51 22.59
CA ALA A 83 -5.13 -9.29 23.97
C ALA A 83 -3.94 -8.89 24.85
N ALA A 84 -2.75 -9.44 24.60
CA ALA A 84 -1.53 -9.09 25.33
C ALA A 84 -1.14 -7.62 25.15
N LEU A 85 -1.38 -7.02 23.98
CA LEU A 85 -1.09 -5.60 23.72
C LEU A 85 -1.82 -4.66 24.70
N PHE A 86 -3.00 -5.03 25.19
CA PHE A 86 -3.76 -4.23 26.17
C PHE A 86 -3.23 -4.33 27.60
N LEU A 87 -2.30 -5.26 27.85
CA LEU A 87 -1.67 -5.48 29.15
C LEU A 87 -0.24 -4.94 29.21
N GLU A 88 0.40 -4.77 28.05
CA GLU A 88 1.71 -4.15 27.97
C GLU A 88 1.68 -2.72 28.53
N GLU A 89 2.78 -2.30 29.13
CA GLU A 89 3.02 -0.89 29.40
C GLU A 89 3.47 -0.24 28.10
N ASP A 90 2.90 0.90 27.74
CA ASP A 90 3.35 1.68 26.60
C ASP A 90 4.80 2.11 26.89
N GLU A 91 5.76 1.40 26.29
CA GLU A 91 7.09 1.94 26.07
C GLU A 91 6.93 3.06 25.06
N ASP A 92 6.77 4.26 25.61
CA ASP A 92 6.67 5.55 24.95
C ASP A 92 8.02 5.83 24.25
N GLU A 93 8.30 5.07 23.19
CA GLU A 93 9.52 5.19 22.39
C GLU A 93 9.38 6.42 21.48
N LYS A 94 9.37 7.59 22.11
CA LYS A 94 9.56 8.88 21.43
C LYS A 94 10.99 8.90 20.90
N ALA A 95 11.17 8.38 19.68
CA ALA A 95 12.39 8.63 18.92
C ALA A 95 12.53 10.15 18.73
N ALA A 96 13.60 10.71 19.27
CA ALA A 96 13.98 12.09 18.96
C ALA A 96 14.24 12.18 17.45
N PRO A 97 13.96 13.34 16.80
CA PRO A 97 14.26 13.51 15.39
C PRO A 97 15.73 13.17 15.13
N VAL A 98 15.96 12.13 14.34
CA VAL A 98 17.30 11.65 14.03
C VAL A 98 17.81 12.42 12.82
N THR A 99 18.94 13.12 12.97
CA THR A 99 19.67 13.61 11.81
C THR A 99 20.29 12.41 11.11
N ILE A 100 19.69 11.98 9.99
CA ILE A 100 20.21 10.87 9.20
C ILE A 100 21.40 11.36 8.38
N SER A 101 22.60 10.91 8.74
CA SER A 101 23.84 11.21 8.02
C SER A 101 24.35 9.97 7.31
N ALA A 102 24.25 9.95 5.98
CA ALA A 102 24.78 8.85 5.18
C ALA A 102 26.32 8.87 5.12
N LEU A 103 26.93 7.71 5.32
CA LEU A 103 28.35 7.46 5.18
C LEU A 103 28.61 6.66 3.90
N SER A 104 29.81 6.78 3.33
CA SER A 104 30.23 5.92 2.22
C SER A 104 30.59 4.53 2.73
N ALA A 105 30.05 3.48 2.10
CA ALA A 105 30.24 2.08 2.47
C ALA A 105 30.48 1.18 1.25
N PRO A 106 31.56 1.39 0.47
CA PRO A 106 31.86 0.58 -0.71
C PRO A 106 32.02 -0.92 -0.37
N HIS A 107 32.48 -1.25 0.83
CA HIS A 107 32.62 -2.64 1.29
C HIS A 107 31.29 -3.38 1.48
N GLU A 108 30.20 -2.68 1.80
CA GLU A 108 28.86 -3.29 1.83
C GLU A 108 28.35 -3.52 0.41
N ALA A 109 28.60 -2.56 -0.50
CA ALA A 109 28.25 -2.66 -1.90
C ALA A 109 28.97 -3.82 -2.62
N ASP A 110 30.29 -3.97 -2.41
CA ASP A 110 31.09 -5.05 -2.98
C ASP A 110 30.61 -6.43 -2.53
N ARG A 111 30.14 -6.54 -1.28
CA ARG A 111 29.63 -7.79 -0.70
C ARG A 111 28.13 -8.01 -0.92
N ARG A 112 27.42 -7.04 -1.51
CA ARG A 112 25.96 -7.04 -1.68
C ARG A 112 25.21 -7.27 -0.36
N GLU A 113 25.66 -6.61 0.70
CA GLU A 113 25.06 -6.68 2.03
C GLU A 113 24.01 -5.58 2.22
N GLY A 114 22.97 -5.87 3.01
CA GLY A 114 21.95 -4.88 3.38
C GLY A 114 21.23 -4.27 2.18
N VAL A 115 21.22 -2.93 2.09
CA VAL A 115 20.57 -2.19 0.98
C VAL A 115 21.18 -2.53 -0.40
N HIS A 116 22.41 -3.03 -0.42
CA HIS A 116 23.14 -3.44 -1.64
C HIS A 116 22.84 -4.88 -2.08
N GLY A 117 22.13 -5.66 -1.27
CA GLY A 117 21.66 -7.01 -1.62
C GLY A 117 20.34 -7.02 -2.39
N GLU A 118 19.88 -8.23 -2.74
CA GLU A 118 18.52 -8.45 -3.27
C GLU A 118 17.50 -8.74 -2.16
N ASP A 119 17.98 -9.07 -0.95
CA ASP A 119 17.18 -9.51 0.19
C ASP A 119 16.63 -8.36 1.07
N TYR A 120 16.85 -7.09 0.69
CA TYR A 120 16.19 -6.00 1.39
C TYR A 120 14.67 -6.11 1.14
N TYR A 121 13.87 -5.96 2.19
CA TYR A 121 12.44 -6.26 2.15
C TYR A 121 11.71 -5.34 1.17
N LYS A 122 11.51 -5.79 -0.07
CA LYS A 122 10.81 -5.02 -1.12
C LYS A 122 9.31 -4.97 -0.82
N VAL A 123 8.84 -3.99 -0.04
CA VAL A 123 7.40 -3.77 0.15
C VAL A 123 6.81 -3.44 -1.22
N LYS A 124 5.87 -4.25 -1.70
CA LYS A 124 5.15 -3.98 -2.95
C LYS A 124 3.87 -3.22 -2.61
N VAL A 125 3.65 -2.13 -3.33
CA VAL A 125 2.84 -0.99 -2.84
C VAL A 125 1.83 -0.50 -3.87
N HIS A 126 1.81 -1.09 -5.07
CA HIS A 126 0.93 -0.71 -6.17
C HIS A 126 0.85 -1.83 -7.21
N CYS A 127 -0.27 -2.54 -7.27
CA CYS A 127 -0.45 -3.77 -8.06
C CYS A 127 -0.04 -3.67 -9.54
N PHE A 128 -0.38 -2.58 -10.24
CA PHE A 128 0.03 -2.34 -11.62
C PHE A 128 1.56 -2.24 -11.77
N ILE A 129 2.21 -1.39 -10.97
CA ILE A 129 3.68 -1.23 -10.96
C ILE A 129 4.36 -2.53 -10.53
N SER A 130 3.82 -3.24 -9.54
CA SER A 130 4.34 -4.53 -9.09
C SER A 130 4.36 -5.56 -10.23
N CYS A 131 3.34 -5.60 -11.09
CA CYS A 131 3.30 -6.44 -12.28
C CYS A 131 4.36 -6.06 -13.33
N ILE A 132 4.57 -4.76 -13.56
CA ILE A 132 5.61 -4.27 -14.50
C ILE A 132 7.01 -4.55 -13.94
N ALA A 133 7.22 -4.29 -12.65
CA ALA A 133 8.48 -4.53 -11.96
C ALA A 133 8.87 -6.01 -12.00
N ASP A 134 7.89 -6.92 -11.93
CA ASP A 134 8.13 -8.36 -12.12
C ASP A 134 8.72 -8.69 -13.50
N ALA A 135 8.24 -8.04 -14.56
CA ALA A 135 8.81 -8.21 -15.90
C ALA A 135 10.27 -7.71 -15.97
N VAL A 136 10.59 -6.61 -15.29
CA VAL A 136 11.96 -6.07 -15.21
C VAL A 136 12.87 -6.97 -14.38
N MET A 137 12.41 -7.48 -13.22
CA MET A 137 13.20 -8.38 -12.37
C MET A 137 13.57 -9.69 -13.07
N ARG A 138 12.74 -10.17 -14.00
CA ARG A 138 13.03 -11.35 -14.82
C ARG A 138 14.03 -11.08 -15.96
N ALA A 139 14.40 -9.83 -16.20
CA ALA A 139 15.49 -9.47 -17.12
C ALA A 139 16.82 -9.36 -16.35
N PRO A 140 17.87 -10.11 -16.73
CA PRO A 140 19.12 -10.14 -15.99
C PRO A 140 19.78 -8.76 -15.85
N GLY A 141 20.11 -8.39 -14.60
CA GLY A 141 20.94 -7.23 -14.30
C GLY A 141 20.23 -5.87 -14.37
N LEU A 142 18.89 -5.85 -14.43
CA LEU A 142 18.11 -4.62 -14.36
C LEU A 142 17.67 -4.35 -12.92
N ASP A 143 17.70 -3.08 -12.53
CA ASP A 143 17.16 -2.59 -11.26
C ASP A 143 15.77 -2.03 -11.51
N GLU A 144 14.74 -2.62 -10.89
CA GLU A 144 13.34 -2.26 -11.04
C GLU A 144 12.90 -1.10 -10.13
N ARG A 145 13.69 -0.77 -9.10
CA ARG A 145 13.34 0.23 -8.07
C ARG A 145 12.94 1.59 -8.64
N PRO A 146 13.56 2.11 -9.73
CA PRO A 146 13.10 3.35 -10.35
C PRO A 146 11.63 3.37 -10.71
N LEU A 147 11.00 2.24 -11.07
CA LEU A 147 9.56 2.18 -11.40
C LEU A 147 8.65 2.67 -10.25
N PHE A 148 9.10 2.55 -9.00
CA PHE A 148 8.34 2.94 -7.81
C PHE A 148 8.44 4.44 -7.50
N PHE A 149 9.22 5.21 -8.27
CA PHE A 149 9.29 6.66 -8.07
C PHE A 149 7.91 7.30 -8.26
N GLY A 150 7.51 8.14 -7.31
CA GLY A 150 6.21 8.80 -7.30
C GLY A 150 5.04 7.96 -6.84
N VAL A 151 5.19 6.64 -6.63
CA VAL A 151 4.08 5.80 -6.19
C VAL A 151 3.50 6.26 -4.84
N TRP A 152 4.33 6.85 -3.97
CA TRP A 152 3.92 7.48 -2.71
C TRP A 152 2.88 8.60 -2.88
N ASP A 153 2.83 9.24 -4.06
CA ASP A 153 1.86 10.28 -4.45
C ASP A 153 1.02 9.87 -5.66
N ALA A 154 0.96 8.56 -5.98
CA ALA A 154 0.16 8.08 -7.10
C ALA A 154 -1.29 8.59 -6.98
N PRO A 155 -1.95 8.95 -8.10
CA PRO A 155 -3.29 9.51 -8.09
C PRO A 155 -4.30 8.67 -7.30
N PHE A 156 -5.25 9.37 -6.69
CA PHE A 156 -6.42 8.83 -6.01
C PHE A 156 -7.56 9.84 -6.17
N VAL A 157 -8.78 9.41 -5.86
CA VAL A 157 -9.98 10.19 -6.13
C VAL A 157 -10.35 11.02 -4.91
N THR A 158 -10.64 12.30 -5.12
CA THR A 158 -11.10 13.22 -4.07
C THR A 158 -12.58 13.61 -4.18
N GLY A 159 -13.27 13.17 -5.23
CA GLY A 159 -14.63 13.63 -5.55
C GLY A 159 -14.66 15.14 -5.74
N ASP A 160 -15.48 15.84 -4.95
CA ASP A 160 -15.54 17.30 -4.84
C ASP A 160 -14.71 17.86 -3.65
N GLY A 161 -13.78 17.06 -3.14
CA GLY A 161 -13.03 17.33 -1.91
C GLY A 161 -13.71 16.82 -0.64
N SER A 162 -14.83 16.09 -0.77
CA SER A 162 -15.53 15.48 0.37
C SER A 162 -15.16 14.02 0.63
N VAL A 163 -14.43 13.35 -0.25
CA VAL A 163 -14.19 11.90 -0.11
C VAL A 163 -12.78 11.55 -0.54
N ILE A 164 -12.22 10.46 -0.01
CA ILE A 164 -11.01 9.83 -0.53
C ILE A 164 -11.40 8.43 -1.03
N ARG A 165 -11.09 8.12 -2.29
CA ARG A 165 -11.21 6.76 -2.86
C ARG A 165 -9.90 6.32 -3.50
N TYR A 166 -9.57 5.05 -3.30
CA TYR A 166 -8.40 4.38 -3.88
C TYR A 166 -8.54 4.23 -5.40
N HIS A 167 -9.75 3.99 -5.88
CA HIS A 167 -10.05 3.69 -7.26
C HIS A 167 -11.45 4.19 -7.65
N GLU A 168 -11.59 4.61 -8.91
CA GLU A 168 -12.86 4.81 -9.60
C GLU A 168 -12.75 4.31 -11.05
N PRO A 169 -13.87 3.95 -11.69
CA PRO A 169 -13.91 3.64 -13.12
C PRO A 169 -13.29 4.76 -13.96
N GLY A 170 -12.49 4.39 -14.97
CA GLY A 170 -11.76 5.34 -15.83
C GLY A 170 -10.46 5.91 -15.25
N MET A 171 -9.97 5.41 -14.10
CA MET A 171 -8.63 5.76 -13.61
C MET A 171 -7.55 5.13 -14.51
N GLU A 172 -6.84 5.98 -15.26
CA GLU A 172 -5.81 5.56 -16.21
C GLU A 172 -4.47 5.23 -15.53
N GLN A 173 -3.72 4.31 -16.15
CA GLN A 173 -2.35 3.94 -15.76
C GLN A 173 -1.29 4.45 -16.75
N ASP A 174 -1.69 5.34 -17.65
CA ASP A 174 -0.90 5.80 -18.81
C ASP A 174 0.43 6.44 -18.42
N PHE A 175 0.44 7.26 -17.36
CA PHE A 175 1.68 7.86 -16.85
C PHE A 175 2.72 6.78 -16.50
N PHE A 176 2.32 5.78 -15.71
CA PHE A 176 3.20 4.70 -15.30
C PHE A 176 3.60 3.79 -16.46
N ARG A 177 2.65 3.52 -17.36
CA ARG A 177 2.89 2.76 -18.59
C ARG A 177 3.97 3.42 -19.44
N GLU A 178 3.75 4.67 -19.84
CA GLU A 178 4.64 5.40 -20.75
C GLU A 178 6.05 5.56 -20.17
N TRP A 179 6.16 5.80 -18.87
CA TRP A 179 7.46 5.84 -18.21
C TRP A 179 8.14 4.48 -18.12
N ALA A 180 7.41 3.40 -17.86
CA ALA A 180 7.99 2.06 -17.87
C ALA A 180 8.52 1.68 -19.27
N GLU A 181 7.77 2.01 -20.33
CA GLU A 181 8.22 1.83 -21.73
C GLU A 181 9.47 2.67 -22.02
N ARG A 182 9.49 3.94 -21.60
CA ARG A 182 10.63 4.83 -21.82
C ARG A 182 11.88 4.39 -21.06
N LEU A 183 11.75 4.09 -19.76
CA LEU A 183 12.86 3.70 -18.89
C LEU A 183 13.47 2.38 -19.34
N TYR A 184 12.64 1.36 -19.51
CA TYR A 184 13.11 -0.01 -19.66
C TYR A 184 12.96 -0.56 -21.08
N GLY A 185 12.36 0.16 -22.03
CA GLY A 185 12.12 -0.36 -23.37
C GLY A 185 11.07 -1.49 -23.39
N LEU A 186 10.25 -1.60 -22.34
CA LEU A 186 9.09 -2.49 -22.34
C LEU A 186 8.11 -2.05 -23.43
N ARG A 187 7.31 -3.00 -23.91
CA ARG A 187 6.13 -2.71 -24.72
C ARG A 187 4.89 -3.12 -23.94
N ILE A 188 4.08 -2.15 -23.55
CA ILE A 188 2.91 -2.35 -22.68
C ILE A 188 1.66 -1.94 -23.44
N VAL A 189 0.88 -2.93 -23.89
CA VAL A 189 -0.28 -2.68 -24.76
C VAL A 189 -1.55 -3.08 -24.04
N SER A 190 -2.48 -2.13 -23.87
CA SER A 190 -3.82 -2.46 -23.39
C SER A 190 -4.53 -3.37 -24.39
N TRP A 191 -5.09 -4.48 -23.91
CA TRP A 191 -5.94 -5.37 -24.71
C TRP A 191 -7.42 -5.26 -24.32
N TYR A 192 -7.71 -4.66 -23.17
CA TYR A 192 -9.07 -4.41 -22.70
C TYR A 192 -9.68 -3.22 -23.46
N ASP A 193 -10.93 -3.39 -23.91
CA ASP A 193 -11.68 -2.36 -24.59
C ASP A 193 -13.04 -2.16 -23.89
N ALA A 194 -13.22 -1.00 -23.27
CA ALA A 194 -14.45 -0.64 -22.54
C ALA A 194 -15.69 -0.53 -23.45
N HIS A 195 -15.51 -0.46 -24.77
CA HIS A 195 -16.61 -0.42 -25.75
C HIS A 195 -17.05 -1.81 -26.21
N ARG A 196 -16.34 -2.88 -25.84
CA ARG A 196 -16.68 -4.27 -26.16
C ARG A 196 -17.42 -4.92 -25.00
N SER A 197 -18.14 -6.01 -25.30
CA SER A 197 -18.78 -6.79 -24.24
C SER A 197 -17.72 -7.46 -23.36
N ILE A 198 -18.08 -7.75 -22.10
CA ILE A 198 -17.19 -8.46 -21.19
C ILE A 198 -16.80 -9.85 -21.75
N ASP A 199 -17.70 -10.53 -22.46
CA ASP A 199 -17.42 -11.82 -23.10
C ASP A 199 -16.41 -11.69 -24.23
N ASP A 200 -16.46 -10.60 -25.01
CA ASP A 200 -15.48 -10.31 -26.06
C ASP A 200 -14.09 -10.00 -25.49
N ASN A 201 -14.03 -9.28 -24.37
CA ASN A 201 -12.78 -9.02 -23.64
C ASN A 201 -12.21 -10.32 -23.05
N LEU A 202 -13.05 -11.18 -22.46
CA LEU A 202 -12.63 -12.49 -21.96
C LEU A 202 -12.14 -13.41 -23.08
N ALA A 203 -12.79 -13.41 -24.24
CA ALA A 203 -12.30 -14.14 -25.42
C ALA A 203 -10.91 -13.64 -25.85
N THR A 204 -10.71 -12.32 -25.87
CA THR A 204 -9.42 -11.71 -26.17
C THR A 204 -8.35 -12.13 -25.16
N MET A 205 -8.65 -12.08 -23.86
CA MET A 205 -7.75 -12.54 -22.80
C MET A 205 -7.34 -14.01 -22.99
N ARG A 206 -8.30 -14.91 -23.24
CA ARG A 206 -8.03 -16.34 -23.47
C ARG A 206 -7.08 -16.55 -24.65
N ASP A 207 -7.34 -15.87 -25.77
CA ASP A 207 -6.49 -15.93 -26.96
C ASP A 207 -5.06 -15.44 -26.66
N LEU A 208 -4.92 -14.38 -25.86
CA LEU A 208 -3.63 -13.86 -25.43
C LEU A 208 -2.88 -14.85 -24.55
N ILE A 209 -3.52 -15.43 -23.54
CA ILE A 209 -2.91 -16.44 -22.66
C ILE A 209 -2.45 -17.65 -23.49
N ALA A 210 -3.26 -18.09 -24.45
CA ALA A 210 -2.95 -19.25 -25.29
C ALA A 210 -1.75 -19.01 -26.23
N ARG A 211 -1.60 -17.78 -26.75
CA ARG A 211 -0.61 -17.45 -27.78
C ARG A 211 0.63 -16.73 -27.27
N ARG A 212 0.65 -16.27 -26.02
CA ARG A 212 1.77 -15.50 -25.46
C ARG A 212 3.11 -16.21 -25.67
N THR A 213 4.13 -15.43 -25.97
CA THR A 213 5.51 -15.92 -25.98
C THR A 213 6.05 -16.02 -24.56
N GLU A 214 7.22 -16.65 -24.39
CA GLU A 214 7.90 -16.62 -23.08
C GLU A 214 8.21 -15.18 -22.65
N ALA A 215 8.44 -14.26 -23.59
CA ALA A 215 8.76 -12.84 -23.36
C ALA A 215 7.54 -11.97 -22.98
N GLU A 216 6.34 -12.53 -22.94
CA GLU A 216 5.10 -11.79 -22.69
C GLU A 216 4.39 -12.26 -21.42
N ASP A 217 3.89 -11.30 -20.67
CA ASP A 217 2.99 -11.53 -19.54
C ASP A 217 1.60 -10.95 -19.86
N VAL A 218 0.56 -11.69 -19.48
CA VAL A 218 -0.82 -11.24 -19.59
C VAL A 218 -1.25 -10.73 -18.22
N MET A 219 -1.27 -9.40 -18.09
CA MET A 219 -1.77 -8.70 -16.92
C MET A 219 -3.27 -8.48 -17.05
N VAL A 220 -4.03 -8.81 -16.00
CA VAL A 220 -5.49 -8.64 -15.97
C VAL A 220 -5.87 -7.91 -14.69
N MET A 221 -6.87 -7.04 -14.78
CA MET A 221 -7.57 -6.58 -13.59
C MET A 221 -8.65 -7.60 -13.22
N LEU A 222 -8.83 -7.89 -11.94
CA LEU A 222 -9.94 -8.68 -11.41
C LEU A 222 -10.37 -8.16 -10.04
N ASP A 223 -11.56 -8.53 -9.58
CA ASP A 223 -12.03 -8.21 -8.23
C ASP A 223 -11.60 -9.28 -7.23
N MET A 224 -10.65 -8.94 -6.36
CA MET A 224 -10.07 -9.88 -5.40
C MET A 224 -11.06 -10.41 -4.37
N VAL A 225 -12.15 -9.69 -4.07
CA VAL A 225 -13.19 -10.19 -3.15
C VAL A 225 -13.86 -11.45 -3.68
N ARG A 226 -13.88 -11.62 -5.00
CA ARG A 226 -14.45 -12.82 -5.63
C ARG A 226 -13.52 -14.02 -5.57
N LEU A 227 -12.32 -13.90 -4.99
CA LEU A 227 -11.32 -14.96 -4.84
C LEU A 227 -11.01 -15.25 -3.35
N PRO A 228 -11.99 -15.73 -2.55
CA PRO A 228 -11.85 -15.99 -1.11
C PRO A 228 -10.88 -17.13 -0.77
N GLU A 229 -10.45 -17.92 -1.75
CA GLU A 229 -9.43 -18.95 -1.61
C GLU A 229 -8.04 -18.34 -1.37
N ARG A 230 -7.90 -17.02 -1.55
CA ARG A 230 -6.70 -16.25 -1.26
C ARG A 230 -6.85 -15.47 0.04
N GLU A 231 -5.71 -15.30 0.72
CA GLU A 231 -5.62 -14.36 1.82
C GLU A 231 -5.73 -12.94 1.27
N ASN A 232 -6.91 -12.33 1.46
CA ASN A 232 -7.13 -10.92 1.18
C ASN A 232 -6.86 -10.14 2.46
N LEU A 233 -5.75 -9.38 2.50
CA LEU A 233 -5.43 -8.53 3.67
C LEU A 233 -6.41 -7.34 3.83
N LEU A 234 -7.33 -7.18 2.87
CA LEU A 234 -8.34 -6.13 2.79
C LEU A 234 -9.67 -6.76 2.38
N ASN A 235 -10.68 -6.62 3.22
CA ASN A 235 -12.03 -7.16 3.01
C ASN A 235 -12.95 -6.06 2.44
N LYS A 236 -12.49 -5.41 1.36
CA LYS A 236 -13.19 -4.31 0.69
C LYS A 236 -13.94 -4.82 -0.55
N ASP A 237 -15.27 -4.69 -0.61
CA ASP A 237 -16.06 -4.99 -1.82
C ASP A 237 -16.52 -3.68 -2.49
N PRO A 238 -16.13 -3.38 -3.74
CA PRO A 238 -15.23 -4.15 -4.61
C PRO A 238 -13.74 -3.87 -4.33
N PHE A 239 -12.86 -4.79 -4.71
CA PHE A 239 -11.40 -4.60 -4.67
C PHE A 239 -10.72 -4.95 -6.01
N PRO A 240 -10.77 -4.03 -7.00
CA PRO A 240 -10.08 -4.21 -8.27
C PRO A 240 -8.56 -4.25 -8.09
N HIS A 241 -7.91 -5.26 -8.65
CA HIS A 241 -6.48 -5.52 -8.49
C HIS A 241 -5.88 -6.13 -9.74
N PHE A 242 -4.64 -5.75 -10.07
CA PHE A 242 -3.91 -6.32 -11.19
C PHE A 242 -3.12 -7.57 -10.77
N VAL A 243 -3.26 -8.63 -11.56
CA VAL A 243 -2.50 -9.88 -11.43
C VAL A 243 -1.96 -10.33 -12.78
N LEU A 244 -1.03 -11.29 -12.76
CA LEU A 244 -0.51 -11.93 -13.97
C LEU A 244 -1.13 -13.33 -14.13
N LEU A 245 -1.55 -13.66 -15.36
CA LEU A 245 -2.12 -14.96 -15.69
C LEU A 245 -1.24 -15.77 -16.66
N GLU A 246 -1.18 -17.07 -16.42
CA GLU A 246 -0.48 -18.04 -17.24
C GLU A 246 -1.31 -19.29 -17.52
N ARG A 247 -1.02 -19.95 -18.64
CA ARG A 247 -1.57 -21.28 -18.93
C ARG A 247 -0.96 -22.33 -18.01
N THR A 248 -1.74 -23.35 -17.72
CA THR A 248 -1.24 -24.63 -17.20
C THR A 248 -1.45 -25.73 -18.24
N ASP A 249 -1.06 -26.96 -17.91
CA ASP A 249 -1.34 -28.14 -18.75
C ASP A 249 -2.85 -28.47 -18.80
N ASP A 250 -3.62 -28.04 -17.80
CA ASP A 250 -5.07 -28.16 -17.75
C ASP A 250 -5.74 -26.86 -18.26
N PRO A 251 -6.49 -26.89 -19.37
CA PRO A 251 -7.13 -25.69 -19.93
C PRO A 251 -8.22 -25.09 -19.02
N GLU A 252 -8.72 -25.83 -18.03
CA GLU A 252 -9.68 -25.35 -17.04
C GLU A 252 -9.00 -24.73 -15.81
N THR A 253 -7.67 -24.76 -15.76
CA THR A 253 -6.86 -24.19 -14.68
C THR A 253 -5.89 -23.15 -15.22
N LEU A 254 -5.88 -21.97 -14.60
CA LEU A 254 -4.91 -20.91 -14.86
C LEU A 254 -3.92 -20.85 -13.70
N LEU A 255 -2.65 -20.59 -14.00
CA LEU A 255 -1.69 -20.17 -12.97
C LEU A 255 -1.85 -18.66 -12.81
N MET A 256 -2.17 -18.22 -11.60
CA MET A 256 -2.28 -16.81 -11.28
C MET A 256 -1.12 -16.42 -10.37
N ARG A 257 -0.46 -15.33 -10.72
CA ARG A 257 0.57 -14.69 -9.89
C ARG A 257 0.10 -13.32 -9.47
N ASP A 258 -0.13 -13.17 -8.19
CA ASP A 258 -0.28 -11.86 -7.57
C ASP A 258 1.06 -11.47 -6.97
N VAL A 259 1.82 -10.79 -7.80
CA VAL A 259 3.17 -10.38 -7.44
C VAL A 259 3.16 -9.38 -6.30
N ASP A 260 2.11 -8.57 -6.14
CA ASP A 260 1.98 -7.54 -5.10
C ASP A 260 1.84 -8.19 -3.71
N TYR A 261 0.98 -9.21 -3.62
CA TYR A 261 0.79 -10.01 -2.41
C TYR A 261 1.75 -11.22 -2.30
N ARG A 262 2.70 -11.35 -3.24
CA ARG A 262 3.68 -12.45 -3.30
C ARG A 262 3.03 -13.84 -3.28
N TRP A 263 1.89 -13.96 -3.93
CA TRP A 263 1.14 -15.20 -4.01
C TRP A 263 1.17 -15.74 -5.44
N GLU A 264 1.36 -17.05 -5.57
CA GLU A 264 1.29 -17.78 -6.83
C GLU A 264 0.57 -19.10 -6.60
N GLY A 265 -0.36 -19.43 -7.49
CA GLY A 265 -1.08 -20.70 -7.38
C GLY A 265 -2.05 -20.97 -8.52
N PRO A 266 -2.48 -22.24 -8.65
CA PRO A 266 -3.51 -22.63 -9.61
C PRO A 266 -4.88 -22.08 -9.19
N MET A 267 -5.64 -21.61 -10.16
CA MET A 267 -7.02 -21.14 -10.01
C MET A 267 -7.90 -21.72 -11.11
N ALA A 268 -9.13 -22.12 -10.75
CA ALA A 268 -10.11 -22.52 -11.74
C ALA A 268 -10.39 -21.34 -12.70
N ARG A 269 -10.34 -21.59 -14.01
CA ARG A 269 -10.52 -20.56 -15.04
C ARG A 269 -11.86 -19.83 -14.86
N GLU A 270 -12.94 -20.58 -14.65
CA GLU A 270 -14.28 -20.03 -14.40
C GLU A 270 -14.28 -19.03 -13.24
N ARG A 271 -13.56 -19.34 -12.15
CA ARG A 271 -13.45 -18.47 -10.97
C ARG A 271 -12.77 -17.14 -11.28
N VAL A 272 -11.69 -17.18 -12.05
CA VAL A 272 -10.96 -15.98 -12.50
C VAL A 272 -11.85 -15.14 -13.41
N GLU A 273 -12.53 -15.78 -14.36
CA GLU A 273 -13.42 -15.08 -15.29
C GLU A 273 -14.60 -14.42 -14.55
N ASP A 274 -15.19 -15.08 -13.56
CA ASP A 274 -16.24 -14.49 -12.71
C ASP A 274 -15.75 -13.27 -11.90
N ALA A 275 -14.50 -13.30 -11.44
CA ALA A 275 -13.86 -12.15 -10.80
C ALA A 275 -13.60 -10.99 -11.78
N ILE A 276 -13.32 -11.29 -13.05
CA ILE A 276 -13.15 -10.29 -14.11
C ILE A 276 -14.51 -9.69 -14.55
N ARG A 277 -15.60 -10.45 -14.45
CA ARG A 277 -16.95 -9.99 -14.82
C ARG A 277 -17.53 -8.92 -13.91
N GLN A 278 -16.87 -8.58 -12.81
CA GLN A 278 -17.40 -7.59 -11.87
C GLN A 278 -17.43 -6.19 -12.52
N PRO A 279 -18.48 -5.38 -12.28
CA PRO A 279 -18.59 -4.04 -12.87
C PRO A 279 -17.46 -3.08 -12.51
N SER A 280 -16.73 -3.36 -11.43
CA SER A 280 -15.58 -2.57 -10.97
C SER A 280 -14.27 -2.92 -11.67
N VAL A 281 -14.29 -3.87 -12.61
CA VAL A 281 -13.09 -4.37 -13.29
C VAL A 281 -13.01 -3.82 -14.70
N GLU A 282 -12.02 -2.97 -14.93
CA GLU A 282 -11.78 -2.30 -16.20
C GLU A 282 -10.27 -2.24 -16.47
N GLY A 283 -9.72 -3.24 -17.17
CA GLY A 283 -8.34 -3.16 -17.61
C GLY A 283 -7.64 -4.49 -17.83
N GLY A 284 -6.58 -4.41 -18.63
CA GLY A 284 -5.74 -5.54 -18.95
C GLY A 284 -4.69 -5.16 -19.99
N TYR A 285 -3.47 -5.65 -19.77
CA TYR A 285 -2.31 -5.30 -20.57
C TYR A 285 -1.49 -6.52 -20.94
N ILE A 286 -0.84 -6.48 -22.09
CA ILE A 286 0.31 -7.34 -22.40
C ILE A 286 1.55 -6.56 -22.01
N VAL A 287 2.41 -7.17 -21.20
CA VAL A 287 3.74 -6.65 -20.90
C VAL A 287 4.75 -7.50 -21.66
N ASP A 288 5.37 -6.93 -22.68
CA ASP A 288 6.39 -7.58 -23.50
C ASP A 288 7.77 -7.05 -23.13
N ARG A 289 8.64 -7.97 -22.69
CA ARG A 289 9.99 -7.68 -22.20
C ARG A 289 11.09 -8.07 -23.20
N SER A 290 10.74 -8.36 -24.45
CA SER A 290 11.71 -8.76 -25.49
C SER A 290 12.76 -7.68 -25.81
N ALA A 291 12.41 -6.41 -25.64
CA ALA A 291 13.28 -5.25 -25.91
C ALA A 291 13.82 -4.58 -24.63
N THR A 292 13.77 -5.26 -23.48
CA THR A 292 14.11 -4.64 -22.19
C THR A 292 15.57 -4.21 -22.13
N ARG A 293 15.83 -3.04 -21.58
CA ARG A 293 17.15 -2.43 -21.45
C ARG A 293 17.28 -1.70 -20.11
N ALA A 294 18.52 -1.44 -19.70
CA ALA A 294 18.77 -0.55 -18.58
C ALA A 294 18.37 0.89 -18.93
N PRO A 295 17.73 1.62 -18.00
CA PRO A 295 17.41 3.03 -18.20
C PRO A 295 18.68 3.88 -18.25
N SER A 296 18.64 4.96 -19.02
CA SER A 296 19.69 5.96 -19.00
C SER A 296 19.58 6.82 -17.73
N PRO A 297 20.69 7.41 -17.22
CA PRO A 297 20.60 8.40 -16.15
C PRO A 297 19.63 9.54 -16.47
N ASP A 298 19.53 9.98 -17.72
CA ASP A 298 18.63 11.06 -18.16
C ASP A 298 17.17 10.68 -18.00
N ASP A 299 16.82 9.45 -18.39
CA ASP A 299 15.45 8.95 -18.24
C ASP A 299 15.09 8.75 -16.77
N ILE A 300 16.02 8.27 -15.93
CA ILE A 300 15.81 8.16 -14.48
C ILE A 300 15.58 9.55 -13.87
N ALA A 301 16.42 10.53 -14.21
CA ALA A 301 16.30 11.90 -13.70
C ALA A 301 14.97 12.53 -14.13
N ALA A 302 14.63 12.42 -15.42
CA ALA A 302 13.39 12.95 -15.95
C ALA A 302 12.15 12.28 -15.32
N TYR A 303 12.20 10.96 -15.07
CA TYR A 303 11.10 10.27 -14.40
C TYR A 303 10.96 10.69 -12.94
N PHE A 304 12.08 10.79 -12.21
CA PHE A 304 12.06 11.26 -10.82
C PHE A 304 11.48 12.67 -10.74
N GLU A 305 11.93 13.60 -11.58
CA GLU A 305 11.44 14.99 -11.62
C GLU A 305 9.96 15.09 -12.01
N ALA A 306 9.50 14.25 -12.95
CA ALA A 306 8.09 14.21 -13.35
C ALA A 306 7.17 13.66 -12.24
N SER A 307 7.71 12.87 -11.32
CA SER A 307 6.94 12.14 -10.31
C SER A 307 7.08 12.73 -8.90
N PHE A 308 8.10 13.53 -8.66
CA PHE A 308 8.47 14.02 -7.33
C PHE A 308 7.95 15.44 -7.06
N HIS A 309 7.04 15.55 -6.10
CA HIS A 309 6.43 16.81 -5.68
C HIS A 309 6.98 17.24 -4.31
N PRO A 310 8.06 18.05 -4.24
CA PRO A 310 8.75 18.35 -2.96
C PRO A 310 7.94 19.21 -2.00
N ARG A 311 6.92 19.93 -2.49
CA ARG A 311 6.21 20.96 -1.71
C ARG A 311 4.76 20.62 -1.40
N SER A 312 4.24 19.50 -1.89
CA SER A 312 2.86 19.06 -1.67
C SER A 312 2.86 17.61 -1.22
N ASN A 313 1.95 17.27 -0.33
CA ASN A 313 1.66 15.89 0.05
C ASN A 313 0.19 15.63 -0.24
N PRO A 314 -0.15 15.19 -1.48
CA PRO A 314 -1.52 15.15 -1.96
C PRO A 314 -2.50 14.43 -1.03
N LEU A 315 -2.06 13.33 -0.39
CA LEU A 315 -2.90 12.57 0.54
C LEU A 315 -3.31 13.39 1.77
N PHE A 316 -2.37 14.08 2.41
CA PHE A 316 -2.65 14.91 3.58
C PHE A 316 -3.35 16.21 3.19
N ASP A 317 -3.05 16.79 2.03
CA ASP A 317 -3.76 17.94 1.46
C ASP A 317 -5.26 17.60 1.22
N ALA A 318 -5.54 16.43 0.63
CA ALA A 318 -6.90 15.93 0.46
C ALA A 318 -7.59 15.67 1.80
N LEU A 319 -6.89 15.05 2.75
CA LEU A 319 -7.47 14.71 4.06
C LEU A 319 -7.90 15.97 4.83
N ARG A 320 -7.12 17.05 4.79
CA ARG A 320 -7.55 18.36 5.33
C ARG A 320 -8.83 18.85 4.71
N THR A 321 -8.93 18.75 3.39
CA THR A 321 -10.10 19.21 2.63
C THR A 321 -11.34 18.41 3.01
N VAL A 322 -11.22 17.08 3.09
CA VAL A 322 -12.31 16.17 3.50
C VAL A 322 -12.76 16.46 4.93
N VAL A 323 -11.82 16.55 5.88
CA VAL A 323 -12.14 16.85 7.29
C VAL A 323 -12.83 18.21 7.40
N ALA A 324 -12.30 19.24 6.73
CA ALA A 324 -12.92 20.57 6.73
C ALA A 324 -14.34 20.55 6.14
N ALA A 325 -14.59 19.78 5.09
CA ALA A 325 -15.90 19.64 4.47
C ALA A 325 -16.94 19.00 5.39
N HIS A 326 -16.53 18.08 6.28
CA HIS A 326 -17.40 17.35 7.21
C HIS A 326 -17.61 18.10 8.53
N VAL A 327 -16.62 18.90 8.96
CA VAL A 327 -16.66 19.67 10.21
C VAL A 327 -17.43 21.00 10.08
N ARG A 328 -17.46 21.60 8.90
CA ARG A 328 -18.09 22.92 8.68
C ARG A 328 -19.57 22.93 9.09
N PRO A 329 -20.16 24.10 9.40
CA PRO A 329 -21.60 24.21 9.64
C PRO A 329 -22.42 23.63 8.47
N GLY A 330 -23.28 22.65 8.77
CA GLY A 330 -24.07 21.92 7.77
C GLY A 330 -23.35 20.74 7.09
N GLY A 331 -22.11 20.45 7.47
CA GLY A 331 -21.44 19.19 7.17
C GLY A 331 -21.98 18.02 8.01
N ASP A 332 -21.67 16.80 7.60
CA ASP A 332 -22.11 15.57 8.27
C ASP A 332 -20.90 14.82 8.83
N LEU A 333 -20.59 15.03 10.13
CA LEU A 333 -19.49 14.32 10.79
C LEU A 333 -19.68 12.79 10.79
N ALA A 334 -20.93 12.29 10.79
CA ALA A 334 -21.18 10.86 10.80
C ALA A 334 -20.80 10.20 9.47
N ALA A 335 -20.75 10.96 8.36
CA ALA A 335 -20.29 10.48 7.06
C ALA A 335 -18.76 10.46 6.90
N LEU A 336 -18.01 11.01 7.86
CA LEU A 336 -16.55 11.10 7.76
C LEU A 336 -15.87 9.73 7.69
N GLU A 337 -16.35 8.74 8.45
CA GLU A 337 -15.85 7.37 8.41
C GLU A 337 -15.93 6.78 6.99
N ASP A 338 -17.09 6.90 6.34
CA ASP A 338 -17.27 6.47 4.96
C ASP A 338 -16.45 7.31 3.97
N ALA A 339 -16.27 8.60 4.25
CA ALA A 339 -15.51 9.52 3.41
C ALA A 339 -14.02 9.16 3.35
N VAL A 340 -13.45 8.62 4.43
CA VAL A 340 -12.01 8.27 4.53
C VAL A 340 -11.76 6.76 4.53
N ALA A 341 -12.75 5.93 4.23
CA ALA A 341 -12.64 4.47 4.26
C ALA A 341 -11.44 3.89 3.48
N ASP A 342 -11.02 4.56 2.40
CA ASP A 342 -9.89 4.12 1.56
C ASP A 342 -8.53 4.68 1.99
N PHE A 343 -8.50 5.58 2.98
CA PHE A 343 -7.27 6.18 3.48
C PHE A 343 -6.23 5.13 3.91
N PRO A 344 -6.57 4.07 4.70
CA PRO A 344 -5.61 3.04 5.09
C PRO A 344 -4.98 2.30 3.90
N LEU A 345 -5.74 2.09 2.83
CA LEU A 345 -5.25 1.42 1.62
C LEU A 345 -4.22 2.29 0.90
N LEU A 346 -4.37 3.61 0.92
CA LEU A 346 -3.40 4.53 0.32
C LEU A 346 -2.11 4.64 1.14
N LEU A 347 -2.11 4.31 2.43
CA LEU A 347 -0.92 4.38 3.27
C LEU A 347 0.18 3.41 2.85
N VAL A 348 -0.17 2.24 2.27
CA VAL A 348 0.83 1.28 1.78
C VAL A 348 1.75 1.91 0.72
N ARG A 349 1.24 2.88 -0.06
CA ARG A 349 2.00 3.59 -1.08
C ARG A 349 3.18 4.36 -0.49
N LYS A 350 3.14 4.75 0.79
CA LYS A 350 4.23 5.50 1.43
C LYS A 350 5.51 4.67 1.58
N TYR A 351 5.42 3.34 1.63
CA TYR A 351 6.61 2.48 1.56
C TYR A 351 7.33 2.55 0.20
N ALA A 352 6.74 3.17 -0.84
CA ALA A 352 7.45 3.46 -2.08
C ALA A 352 8.69 4.34 -1.87
N TYR A 353 8.73 5.16 -0.81
CA TYR A 353 9.92 5.93 -0.47
C TYR A 353 11.14 5.04 -0.21
N GLU A 354 10.96 3.84 0.34
CA GLU A 354 12.05 2.89 0.57
C GLU A 354 12.74 2.47 -0.73
N HIS A 355 11.97 2.28 -1.82
CA HIS A 355 12.54 1.99 -3.15
C HIS A 355 13.34 3.17 -3.68
N GLY A 356 12.85 4.40 -3.47
CA GLY A 356 13.54 5.64 -3.78
C GLY A 356 14.90 5.71 -3.07
N PHE A 357 14.89 5.57 -1.76
CA PHE A 357 16.11 5.57 -0.95
C PHE A 357 17.04 4.42 -1.31
N ALA A 358 16.53 3.20 -1.47
CA ALA A 358 17.33 2.03 -1.81
C ALA A 358 18.05 2.21 -3.15
N PHE A 359 17.38 2.74 -4.17
CA PHE A 359 18.02 3.04 -5.46
C PHE A 359 19.20 4.01 -5.28
N PHE A 360 18.96 5.16 -4.64
CA PHE A 360 20.01 6.17 -4.48
C PHE A 360 21.14 5.70 -3.54
N TRP A 361 20.83 4.95 -2.49
CA TRP A 361 21.84 4.41 -1.58
C TRP A 361 22.77 3.42 -2.27
N ARG A 362 22.22 2.54 -3.10
CA ARG A 362 22.99 1.62 -3.94
C ARG A 362 23.87 2.37 -4.92
N ALA A 363 23.28 3.29 -5.68
CA ALA A 363 23.99 4.06 -6.70
C ALA A 363 25.11 4.92 -6.11
N LEU A 364 24.93 5.44 -4.89
CA LEU A 364 25.90 6.25 -4.16
C LEU A 364 26.81 5.45 -3.22
N GLN A 365 26.64 4.12 -3.14
CA GLN A 365 27.36 3.23 -2.22
C GLN A 365 27.34 3.72 -0.77
N ARG A 366 26.16 4.09 -0.27
CA ARG A 366 25.94 4.55 1.11
C ARG A 366 25.71 3.39 2.08
N ASP A 367 25.99 3.59 3.36
CA ASP A 367 25.85 2.57 4.40
C ASP A 367 24.40 2.13 4.64
N THR A 368 24.22 0.85 5.00
CA THR A 368 22.90 0.26 5.29
C THR A 368 22.25 0.89 6.52
N ALA A 369 23.01 1.32 7.53
CA ALA A 369 22.45 1.87 8.76
C ALA A 369 21.67 3.18 8.49
N SER A 370 22.21 4.07 7.66
CA SER A 370 21.52 5.29 7.26
C SER A 370 20.32 5.04 6.35
N PHE A 371 20.32 3.95 5.57
CA PHE A 371 19.12 3.50 4.84
C PHE A 371 18.04 3.00 5.80
N MET A 372 18.40 2.18 6.79
CA MET A 372 17.45 1.67 7.79
C MET A 372 16.82 2.81 8.59
N ALA A 373 17.58 3.85 8.92
CA ALA A 373 17.03 5.03 9.59
C ALA A 373 15.94 5.73 8.75
N TRP A 374 16.07 5.76 7.42
CA TRP A 374 14.98 6.27 6.55
C TRP A 374 13.77 5.33 6.54
N CYS A 375 14.00 4.01 6.56
CA CYS A 375 12.91 3.03 6.68
C CYS A 375 12.14 3.23 7.99
N ASP A 376 12.85 3.51 9.10
CA ASP A 376 12.24 3.79 10.39
C ASP A 376 11.39 5.08 10.37
N GLU A 377 11.86 6.14 9.69
CA GLU A 377 11.08 7.37 9.49
C GLU A 377 9.82 7.15 8.64
N ILE A 378 9.91 6.32 7.59
CA ILE A 378 8.78 5.93 6.74
C ILE A 378 7.78 5.09 7.54
N GLU A 379 8.26 4.12 8.33
CA GLU A 379 7.41 3.32 9.21
C GLU A 379 6.73 4.20 10.27
N ALA A 380 7.46 5.15 10.85
CA ALA A 380 6.88 6.12 11.79
C ALA A 380 5.78 6.97 11.13
N LEU A 381 5.95 7.39 9.87
CA LEU A 381 4.91 8.10 9.12
C LEU A 381 3.67 7.23 8.93
N VAL A 382 3.85 5.98 8.50
CA VAL A 382 2.74 5.03 8.26
C VAL A 382 2.02 4.71 9.57
N ARG A 383 2.74 4.43 10.67
CA ARG A 383 2.16 4.21 11.99
C ARG A 383 1.38 5.43 12.47
N GLY A 384 1.97 6.62 12.39
CA GLY A 384 1.29 7.85 12.76
C GLY A 384 0.03 8.12 11.93
N ALA A 385 0.03 7.76 10.64
CA ALA A 385 -1.14 7.84 9.79
C ALA A 385 -2.22 6.80 10.14
N ARG A 386 -1.85 5.58 10.58
CA ARG A 386 -2.81 4.61 11.13
C ARG A 386 -3.46 5.13 12.42
N SER A 387 -2.69 5.76 13.30
CA SER A 387 -3.24 6.42 14.49
C SER A 387 -4.19 7.56 14.13
N LEU A 388 -3.84 8.38 13.13
CA LEU A 388 -4.75 9.40 12.63
C LEU A 388 -6.05 8.80 12.06
N ASN A 389 -5.97 7.67 11.34
CA ASN A 389 -7.17 6.97 10.87
C ASN A 389 -8.10 6.59 12.02
N PHE A 390 -7.55 6.06 13.13
CA PHE A 390 -8.33 5.75 14.32
C PHE A 390 -9.03 7.00 14.90
N GLU A 391 -8.32 8.12 15.00
CA GLU A 391 -8.88 9.37 15.49
C GLU A 391 -9.97 9.94 14.57
N LEU A 392 -9.86 9.76 13.25
CA LEU A 392 -10.91 10.14 12.30
C LEU A 392 -12.18 9.32 12.49
N LEU A 393 -12.05 8.00 12.68
CA LEU A 393 -13.20 7.13 12.98
C LEU A 393 -13.85 7.48 14.31
N LYS A 394 -13.03 7.76 15.33
CA LYS A 394 -13.49 8.22 16.65
C LYS A 394 -14.23 9.55 16.56
N LEU A 395 -13.70 10.52 15.82
CA LEU A 395 -14.35 11.81 15.55
C LEU A 395 -15.69 11.60 14.85
N SER A 396 -15.74 10.76 13.81
CA SER A 396 -16.96 10.50 13.05
C SER A 396 -18.08 9.91 13.94
N ARG A 397 -17.74 8.93 14.78
CA ARG A 397 -18.71 8.21 15.63
C ARG A 397 -19.15 8.97 16.87
N SER A 398 -18.24 9.74 17.48
CA SER A 398 -18.56 10.55 18.64
C SER A 398 -19.27 11.84 18.25
N ALA A 399 -19.04 12.32 17.02
CA ALA A 399 -19.41 13.66 16.55
C ALA A 399 -18.97 14.76 17.53
N ASP A 400 -17.89 14.54 18.29
CA ASP A 400 -17.38 15.49 19.28
C ASP A 400 -16.51 16.57 18.61
N PRO A 401 -16.97 17.83 18.53
CA PRO A 401 -16.21 18.90 17.90
C PRO A 401 -14.91 19.23 18.65
N ALA A 402 -14.77 18.85 19.92
CA ALA A 402 -13.55 19.09 20.70
C ALA A 402 -12.35 18.29 20.15
N SER A 403 -12.60 17.13 19.53
CA SER A 403 -11.55 16.27 18.95
C SER A 403 -11.00 16.77 17.61
N VAL A 404 -11.68 17.72 16.96
CA VAL A 404 -11.27 18.26 15.64
C VAL A 404 -9.88 18.89 15.68
N GLY A 405 -9.56 19.62 16.75
CA GLY A 405 -8.25 20.27 16.91
C GLY A 405 -7.10 19.25 16.90
N ALA A 406 -7.25 18.17 17.66
CA ALA A 406 -6.26 17.10 17.74
C ALA A 406 -6.06 16.37 16.39
N VAL A 407 -7.16 16.13 15.65
CA VAL A 407 -7.11 15.55 14.30
C VAL A 407 -6.32 16.45 13.34
N ASN A 408 -6.59 17.76 13.33
CA ASN A 408 -5.88 18.71 12.47
C ASN A 408 -4.39 18.78 12.85
N ASP A 409 -4.06 18.83 14.14
CA ASP A 409 -2.67 18.84 14.60
C ASP A 409 -1.91 17.57 14.20
N ALA A 410 -2.60 16.42 14.20
CA ALA A 410 -2.05 15.15 13.73
C ALA A 410 -1.80 15.16 12.22
N ILE A 411 -2.73 15.68 11.41
CA ILE A 411 -2.53 15.86 9.96
C ILE A 411 -1.30 16.74 9.71
N GLU A 412 -1.19 17.88 10.37
CA GLU A 412 -0.08 18.81 10.19
C GLU A 412 1.28 18.21 10.61
N ARG A 413 1.29 17.38 11.65
CA ARG A 413 2.51 16.67 12.09
C ARG A 413 2.96 15.67 11.03
N LEU A 414 2.07 14.82 10.52
CA LEU A 414 2.40 13.81 9.52
C LEU A 414 2.82 14.45 8.19
N ASP A 415 2.16 15.53 7.82
CA ASP A 415 2.50 16.29 6.63
C ASP A 415 3.90 16.94 6.73
N ARG A 416 4.30 17.43 7.91
CA ARG A 416 5.70 17.85 8.15
C ARG A 416 6.69 16.68 8.09
N GLN A 417 6.33 15.52 8.64
CA GLN A 417 7.18 14.34 8.61
C GLN A 417 7.39 13.83 7.19
N GLU A 418 6.33 13.73 6.38
CA GLU A 418 6.46 13.34 4.97
C GLU A 418 7.29 14.35 4.17
N ARG A 419 7.18 15.65 4.44
CA ARG A 419 8.09 16.65 3.83
C ARG A 419 9.55 16.41 4.18
N ALA A 420 9.86 16.05 5.42
CA ALA A 420 11.24 15.75 5.82
C ALA A 420 11.80 14.52 5.07
N ILE A 421 10.98 13.49 4.87
CA ILE A 421 11.31 12.32 4.04
C ILE A 421 11.59 12.74 2.60
N LYS A 422 10.73 13.58 2.01
CA LYS A 422 10.92 14.12 0.66
C LYS A 422 12.20 14.96 0.55
N ASP A 423 12.48 15.82 1.53
CA ASP A 423 13.71 16.61 1.55
C ASP A 423 14.95 15.70 1.54
N GLY A 424 14.97 14.65 2.36
CA GLY A 424 16.04 13.64 2.35
C GLY A 424 16.20 12.91 1.00
N LEU A 425 15.08 12.58 0.36
CA LEU A 425 15.10 11.95 -0.97
C LEU A 425 15.59 12.92 -2.06
N ALA A 426 15.21 14.19 -1.99
CA ALA A 426 15.68 15.24 -2.90
C ALA A 426 17.20 15.46 -2.76
N GLU A 427 17.73 15.43 -1.52
CA GLU A 427 19.16 15.50 -1.27
C GLU A 427 19.91 14.29 -1.85
N ALA A 428 19.33 13.09 -1.74
CA ALA A 428 19.87 11.87 -2.33
C ALA A 428 19.88 11.93 -3.86
N PHE A 429 18.78 12.38 -4.46
CA PHE A 429 18.67 12.61 -5.90
C PHE A 429 19.72 13.62 -6.40
N ALA A 430 19.85 14.77 -5.74
CA ALA A 430 20.84 15.77 -6.11
C ALA A 430 22.28 15.25 -5.97
N ALA A 431 22.57 14.42 -4.96
CA ALA A 431 23.86 13.75 -4.82
C ALA A 431 24.13 12.76 -5.94
N TRP A 432 23.12 11.97 -6.32
CA TRP A 432 23.19 11.02 -7.43
C TRP A 432 23.43 11.75 -8.76
N GLN A 433 22.70 12.82 -9.07
CA GLN A 433 22.91 13.64 -10.27
C GLN A 433 24.35 14.17 -10.36
N ARG A 434 24.96 14.59 -9.24
CA ARG A 434 26.37 15.00 -9.21
C ARG A 434 27.34 13.84 -9.47
N SER A 435 27.00 12.62 -9.03
CA SER A 435 27.85 11.43 -9.18
C SER A 435 27.89 10.89 -10.61
N VAL A 436 26.82 11.06 -11.38
CA VAL A 436 26.75 10.62 -12.79
C VAL A 436 27.37 11.64 -13.77
N GLY A 437 27.85 12.78 -13.25
CA GLY A 437 28.52 13.86 -14.00
C GLY A 437 27.56 14.78 -14.76
N PRO A 438 28.00 15.97 -15.20
CA PRO A 438 27.23 16.73 -16.18
C PRO A 438 27.15 15.90 -17.46
N LEU A 439 25.92 15.63 -17.89
CA LEU A 439 25.62 15.05 -19.19
C LEU A 439 26.46 15.78 -20.22
N GLY A 440 27.34 15.06 -20.89
CA GLY A 440 28.26 15.65 -21.83
C GLY A 440 27.49 16.53 -22.80
N ASP A 441 27.89 17.81 -22.89
CA ASP A 441 27.73 18.63 -24.09
C ASP A 441 28.43 17.90 -25.24
N GLY A 442 27.74 16.90 -25.77
CA GLY A 442 28.15 16.02 -26.84
C GLY A 442 27.45 16.43 -28.12
N ILE A 443 28.03 17.46 -28.76
CA ILE A 443 27.80 17.96 -30.12
C ILE A 443 26.75 19.09 -30.22
N ARG A 444 27.28 20.21 -30.73
CA ARG A 444 26.68 21.52 -31.02
C ARG A 444 25.38 21.47 -31.82
#